data_AF-A0A949KJ30-F1
#
_entry.id   AF-A0A949KJ30-F1
#
_cell.length_a   1.000
_cell.length_b   1.000
_cell.length_c   1.000
_cell.angle_alpha   90.00
_cell.angle_beta   90.00
_cell.angle_gamma   90.00
#
_symmetry.space_group_name_H-M   'P 1'
#
loop_
_entity.id
_entity.type
_entity.pdbx_description
1 polymer ?
#
loop_
_entity_poly.entity_id
_entity_poly.type
_entity_poly.pdbx_seq_one_letter_code
_entity_poly.pdbx_strand_id
1 'polypeptide(L)'
;MTGLGPLKKWCFALAALALAAFFCVFGPAWAQSGDDNSSPEAIKKRLQELRVLYKDDHPEIQRYLRALEKAEENEARRKTEKILNERKEQQRNAPGSDGK
;
A
#
# COMPACT_ATOMS: atom_id res chain seq x y z
N MET A 1 40.12 -34.70 -18.58
CA MET A 1 39.01 -34.33 -17.67
C MET A 1 38.27 -33.15 -18.28
N THR A 2 37.03 -33.42 -18.70
CA THR A 2 35.95 -32.53 -19.20
C THR A 2 36.31 -31.12 -19.72
N GLY A 3 36.51 -31.00 -21.03
CA GLY A 3 36.31 -29.75 -21.76
C GLY A 3 34.83 -29.56 -22.09
N LEU A 4 34.11 -28.79 -21.28
CA LEU A 4 32.73 -28.40 -21.58
C LEU A 4 32.74 -27.21 -22.54
N GLY A 5 32.32 -27.48 -23.79
CA GLY A 5 32.28 -26.51 -24.88
C GLY A 5 31.38 -25.28 -24.61
N PRO A 6 31.58 -24.19 -25.39
CA PRO A 6 30.96 -22.88 -25.16
C PRO A 6 29.43 -22.91 -25.26
N LEU A 7 28.84 -23.78 -26.09
CA LEU A 7 27.38 -23.88 -26.28
C LEU A 7 26.61 -24.19 -24.99
N LYS A 8 27.19 -25.00 -24.09
CA LYS A 8 26.50 -25.45 -22.86
C LYS A 8 26.38 -24.32 -21.83
N LYS A 9 27.30 -23.34 -21.85
CA LYS A 9 27.32 -22.18 -20.94
C LYS A 9 26.16 -21.21 -21.21
N TRP A 10 25.76 -21.07 -22.46
CA TRP A 10 24.62 -20.24 -22.87
C TRP A 10 23.27 -20.83 -22.44
N CYS A 11 23.14 -22.16 -22.46
CA CYS A 11 21.94 -22.83 -21.94
C CYS A 11 21.75 -22.60 -20.43
N PHE A 12 22.82 -22.63 -19.64
CA PHE A 12 22.75 -22.31 -18.21
C PHE A 12 22.42 -20.84 -17.95
N ALA A 13 22.96 -19.91 -18.76
CA ALA A 13 22.64 -18.49 -18.66
C ALA A 13 21.16 -18.20 -19.02
N LEU A 14 20.64 -18.83 -20.06
CA LEU A 14 19.22 -18.73 -20.44
C LEU A 14 18.29 -19.37 -19.40
N ALA A 15 18.68 -20.50 -18.81
CA ALA A 15 17.92 -21.12 -17.73
C ALA A 15 17.90 -20.27 -16.45
N ALA A 16 19.02 -19.64 -16.09
CA ALA A 16 19.09 -18.72 -14.95
C ALA A 16 18.25 -17.45 -15.17
N LEU A 17 18.25 -16.90 -16.39
CA LEU A 17 17.44 -15.74 -16.75
C LEU A 17 15.93 -16.07 -16.71
N ALA A 18 15.54 -17.27 -17.16
CA ALA A 18 14.15 -17.72 -17.10
C ALA A 18 13.67 -17.93 -15.65
N LEU A 19 14.52 -18.47 -14.76
CA LEU A 19 14.21 -18.63 -13.33
C LEU A 19 14.06 -17.29 -12.61
N ALA A 20 14.91 -16.30 -12.92
CA ALA A 20 14.80 -14.95 -12.36
C ALA A 20 13.54 -14.22 -12.85
N ALA A 21 13.19 -14.36 -14.13
CA ALA A 21 11.96 -13.78 -14.68
C ALA A 21 10.71 -14.42 -14.08
N PHE A 22 10.72 -15.74 -13.82
CA PHE A 22 9.62 -16.42 -13.14
C PHE A 22 9.43 -15.89 -11.71
N PHE A 23 10.52 -15.61 -10.97
CA PHE A 23 10.44 -15.06 -9.62
C PHE A 23 9.95 -13.59 -9.59
N CYS A 24 10.24 -12.81 -10.63
CA CYS A 24 9.72 -11.44 -10.75
C CYS A 24 8.24 -11.38 -11.19
N VAL A 25 7.76 -12.34 -11.99
CA VAL A 25 6.36 -12.40 -12.44
C VAL A 25 5.45 -13.06 -11.40
N PHE A 26 5.96 -14.03 -10.62
CA PHE A 26 5.34 -14.51 -9.38
C PHE A 26 5.72 -13.62 -8.18
N GLY A 27 5.91 -12.32 -8.42
CA GLY A 27 5.84 -11.33 -7.36
C GLY A 27 4.49 -11.47 -6.62
N PRO A 28 4.47 -11.25 -5.30
CA PRO A 28 3.38 -11.71 -4.45
C PRO A 28 2.04 -11.10 -4.89
N ALA A 29 1.18 -11.94 -5.48
CA ALA A 29 -0.22 -11.64 -5.83
C ALA A 29 -1.05 -11.14 -4.62
N TRP A 30 -0.50 -11.21 -3.42
CA TRP A 30 -1.01 -10.59 -2.19
C TRP A 30 -1.02 -9.06 -2.21
N ALA A 31 -0.32 -8.42 -3.16
CA ALA A 31 -0.35 -6.97 -3.34
C ALA A 31 -1.67 -6.45 -3.97
N GLN A 32 -2.48 -7.35 -4.55
CA GLN A 32 -3.69 -7.00 -5.30
C GLN A 32 -5.00 -7.42 -4.59
N SER A 33 -5.02 -7.39 -3.27
CA SER A 33 -6.26 -7.21 -2.50
C SER A 33 -6.19 -5.78 -1.96
N GLY A 34 -6.55 -4.74 -2.71
CA GLY A 34 -7.73 -4.66 -3.56
C GLY A 34 -8.90 -4.15 -2.73
N ASP A 35 -8.89 -2.84 -2.49
CA ASP A 35 -10.00 -1.93 -2.17
C ASP A 35 -10.88 -2.06 -0.90
N ASP A 36 -11.19 -3.23 -0.35
CA ASP A 36 -12.51 -3.32 0.32
C ASP A 36 -12.60 -3.01 1.83
N ASN A 37 -11.58 -2.43 2.46
CA ASN A 37 -11.69 -1.96 3.85
C ASN A 37 -11.25 -0.49 4.01
N SER A 38 -11.72 0.39 3.14
CA SER A 38 -11.45 1.84 3.17
C SER A 38 -11.87 2.56 4.47
N SER A 39 -12.63 1.90 5.36
CA SER A 39 -12.96 2.47 6.67
C SER A 39 -11.97 1.98 7.73
N PRO A 40 -11.33 2.88 8.50
CA PRO A 40 -10.43 2.49 9.59
C PRO A 40 -11.11 1.59 10.63
N GLU A 41 -12.44 1.68 10.78
CA GLU A 41 -13.20 0.81 11.69
C GLU A 41 -13.30 -0.64 11.20
N ALA A 42 -13.47 -0.84 9.89
CA ALA A 42 -13.52 -2.19 9.30
C ALA A 42 -12.17 -2.90 9.46
N ILE A 43 -11.07 -2.14 9.28
CA ILE A 43 -9.70 -2.63 9.50
C ILE A 43 -9.51 -3.01 10.98
N LYS A 44 -9.94 -2.15 11.92
CA LYS A 44 -9.85 -2.42 13.38
C LYS A 44 -10.60 -3.68 13.77
N LYS A 45 -11.80 -3.90 13.23
CA LYS A 45 -12.60 -5.11 13.50
C LYS A 45 -11.90 -6.37 13.01
N ARG A 46 -11.38 -6.38 11.78
CA ARG A 46 -10.62 -7.54 11.28
C ARG A 46 -9.34 -7.79 12.07
N LEU A 47 -8.67 -6.72 12.52
CA LEU A 47 -7.47 -6.85 13.33
C LEU A 47 -7.75 -7.48 14.70
N GLN A 48 -8.89 -7.17 15.31
CA GLN A 48 -9.34 -7.83 16.55
C GLN A 48 -9.60 -9.33 16.34
N GLU A 49 -10.27 -9.70 15.25
CA GLU A 49 -10.52 -11.11 14.92
C GLU A 49 -9.21 -11.86 14.64
N LEU A 50 -8.28 -11.23 13.91
CA LEU A 50 -6.96 -11.79 13.63
C LEU A 50 -6.11 -11.96 14.89
N ARG A 51 -6.24 -11.09 15.89
CA ARG A 51 -5.55 -11.22 17.19
C ARG A 51 -6.03 -12.40 18.03
N VAL A 52 -7.25 -12.88 17.81
CA VAL A 52 -7.75 -14.09 18.47
C VAL A 52 -7.12 -15.35 17.84
N LEU A 53 -6.87 -15.30 16.53
CA LEU A 53 -6.38 -16.43 15.74
C LEU A 53 -4.85 -16.52 15.70
N TYR A 54 -4.17 -15.37 15.70
CA TYR A 54 -2.73 -15.27 15.48
C TYR A 54 -2.06 -14.40 16.53
N LYS A 55 -0.78 -14.68 16.79
CA LYS A 55 0.10 -13.82 17.59
C LYS A 55 0.42 -12.53 16.83
N ASP A 56 0.73 -11.46 17.56
CA ASP A 56 0.99 -10.13 17.00
C ASP A 56 2.12 -10.07 15.95
N ASP A 57 3.01 -11.06 15.92
CA ASP A 57 4.12 -11.16 14.95
C ASP A 57 3.69 -11.78 13.60
N HIS A 58 2.39 -11.98 13.38
CA HIS A 58 1.89 -12.54 12.14
C HIS A 58 1.96 -11.51 10.99
N PRO A 59 2.47 -11.88 9.80
CA PRO A 59 2.62 -10.95 8.68
C PRO A 59 1.30 -10.30 8.25
N GLU A 60 0.18 -11.00 8.45
CA GLU A 60 -1.15 -10.46 8.16
C GLU A 60 -1.55 -9.34 9.13
N ILE A 61 -1.25 -9.47 10.42
CA ILE A 61 -1.51 -8.42 11.41
C ILE A 61 -0.68 -7.17 11.05
N GLN A 62 0.59 -7.35 10.73
CA GLN A 62 1.45 -6.24 10.29
C GLN A 62 0.92 -5.56 9.02
N ARG A 63 0.35 -6.33 8.07
CA ARG A 63 -0.29 -5.78 6.88
C ARG A 63 -1.49 -4.91 7.24
N TYR A 64 -2.37 -5.38 8.12
CA TYR A 64 -3.55 -4.61 8.54
C TYR A 64 -3.18 -3.37 9.37
N LEU A 65 -2.11 -3.42 10.18
CA LEU A 65 -1.59 -2.24 10.88
C LEU A 65 -1.12 -1.15 9.91
N ARG A 66 -0.35 -1.51 8.88
CA ARG A 66 0.07 -0.56 7.83
C ARG A 66 -1.12 0.01 7.07
N ALA A 67 -2.12 -0.82 6.80
CA ALA A 67 -3.36 -0.37 6.14
C ALA A 67 -4.13 0.63 7.01
N LEU A 68 -4.19 0.39 8.33
CA LEU A 68 -4.84 1.27 9.30
C LEU A 68 -4.15 2.64 9.35
N GLU A 69 -2.83 2.66 9.47
CA GLU A 69 -2.04 3.89 9.50
C GLU A 69 -2.29 4.74 8.25
N LYS A 70 -2.25 4.13 7.06
CA LYS A 70 -2.53 4.81 5.79
C LYS A 70 -3.97 5.32 5.69
N ALA A 71 -4.94 4.60 6.24
CA ALA A 71 -6.34 5.03 6.28
C ALA A 71 -6.52 6.26 7.17
N GLU A 72 -5.93 6.26 8.36
CA GLU A 72 -5.99 7.38 9.31
C GLU A 72 -5.29 8.63 8.77
N GLU A 73 -4.13 8.48 8.12
CA GLU A 73 -3.43 9.59 7.45
C GLU A 73 -4.28 10.21 6.33
N ASN A 74 -4.91 9.37 5.51
CA ASN A 74 -5.81 9.86 4.45
C ASN A 74 -7.03 10.60 5.01
N GLU A 75 -7.60 10.15 6.13
CA GLU A 75 -8.69 10.87 6.80
C GLU A 75 -8.22 12.22 7.36
N ALA A 76 -7.05 12.26 8.01
CA ALA A 76 -6.46 13.49 8.52
C ALA A 76 -6.20 14.50 7.40
N ARG A 77 -5.66 14.04 6.26
CA ARG A 77 -5.44 14.87 5.07
C ARG A 77 -6.75 15.42 4.53
N ARG A 78 -7.78 14.58 4.37
CA ARG A 78 -9.12 15.00 3.90
C ARG A 78 -9.76 16.02 4.84
N LYS A 79 -9.63 15.87 6.16
CA LYS A 79 -10.14 16.84 7.15
C LYS A 79 -9.42 18.18 7.01
N THR A 80 -8.09 18.15 6.89
CA THR A 80 -7.27 19.35 6.74
C THR A 80 -7.61 20.10 5.44
N GLU A 81 -7.76 19.40 4.32
CA GLU A 81 -8.16 19.98 3.04
C GLU A 81 -9.55 20.63 3.11
N LYS A 82 -10.53 19.97 3.76
CA LYS A 82 -11.87 20.55 3.97
C LYS A 82 -11.81 21.85 4.76
N ILE A 83 -11.10 21.86 5.88
CA ILE A 83 -10.94 23.06 6.72
C ILE A 83 -10.28 24.19 5.93
N LEU A 84 -9.25 23.87 5.13
CA LEU A 84 -8.57 24.86 4.30
C LEU A 84 -9.50 25.46 3.24
N ASN A 85 -10.30 24.62 2.58
CA ASN A 85 -11.26 25.07 1.57
C ASN A 85 -12.38 25.90 2.18
N GLU A 86 -12.93 25.50 3.32
CA GLU A 86 -13.92 26.29 4.07
C GLU A 86 -13.36 27.66 4.46
N ARG A 87 -12.10 27.73 4.93
CA ARG A 87 -11.45 29.02 5.22
C ARG A 87 -11.26 29.88 3.98
N LYS A 88 -10.88 29.29 2.84
CA LYS A 88 -10.76 30.01 1.57
C LYS A 88 -12.10 30.54 1.09
N GLU A 89 -13.16 29.75 1.21
CA GLU A 89 -14.53 30.17 0.87
C GLU A 89 -15.01 31.29 1.79
N GLN A 90 -14.76 31.19 3.10
CA GLN A 90 -15.07 32.27 4.05
C GLN A 90 -14.31 33.56 3.73
N GLN A 91 -13.05 33.49 3.32
CA GLN A 91 -12.28 34.67 2.87
C GLN A 91 -12.80 35.24 1.55
N ARG A 92 -13.25 34.39 0.63
CA ARG A 92 -13.84 34.81 -0.65
C ARG A 92 -15.24 35.42 -0.49
N ASN A 93 -16.01 34.91 0.48
CA ASN A 93 -17.37 35.36 0.77
C ASN A 93 -17.42 36.46 1.84
N ALA A 94 -16.28 36.78 2.48
CA ALA A 94 -16.18 37.96 3.32
C ALA A 94 -16.38 39.19 2.43
N PRO A 95 -17.39 40.04 2.70
CA PRO A 95 -17.57 41.26 1.93
C PRO A 95 -16.30 42.08 2.07
N GLY A 96 -15.68 42.39 0.93
CA GLY A 96 -14.63 43.39 0.87
C GLY A 96 -15.12 44.59 1.69
N SER A 97 -14.38 44.92 2.74
CA SER A 97 -14.46 46.20 3.40
C SER A 97 -13.93 47.28 2.46
N ASP A 98 -14.53 47.38 1.26
CA ASP A 98 -14.42 48.51 0.34
C ASP A 98 -15.30 49.62 0.93
N GLY A 99 -14.90 50.06 2.12
CA GLY A 99 -15.49 51.13 2.88
C GLY A 99 -14.52 52.30 2.91
N LYS A 100 -14.85 53.28 2.05
CA LYS A 100 -14.38 54.67 1.97
C LYS A 100 -13.13 54.97 1.16
#